data_AF-A0A7C1G182-F1
#
_entry.id   AF-A0A7C1G182-F1
#
_cell.length_a   1.000
_cell.length_b   1.000
_cell.length_c   1.000
_cell.angle_alpha   90.00
_cell.angle_beta   90.00
_cell.angle_gamma   90.00
#
_symmetry.space_group_name_H-M   'P 1'
#
loop_
_entity.id
_entity.type
_entity.pdbx_description
1 polymer ?
#
loop_
_entity_poly.entity_id
_entity_poly.type
_entity_poly.pdbx_seq_one_letter_code
_entity_poly.pdbx_strand_id
1 'polypeptide(L)'
;MLNKKTLRFFLLAAITVFTFAVVCYYADSQKGVQVKRISTEIQRSLSGLNKRMIKVENLLDHIDTNKQNLWPKLERTVNEGQLLALVYQNDHLIFWNNNIIPNDIHYLDFRNKNIYQNQSTWYLVVNKEYNDFNIYLFKNVFRCVHHIDSEEFHLTLDRTKADYTITNNNGKFLFGIISGENNTLSKPFTLVLFLLYILVYLFIALGINSVYQNNKFPVKNTIVLWFF
;
A
#
# COMPACT_ATOMS: atom_id res chain seq x y z
N MET A 1 4.01 -9.26 52.97
CA MET A 1 5.22 -8.95 52.15
C MET A 1 5.32 -9.96 51.03
N LEU A 2 5.25 -9.57 49.75
CA LEU A 2 5.52 -10.50 48.66
C LEU A 2 6.98 -11.01 48.79
N ASN A 3 7.17 -12.32 48.73
CA ASN A 3 8.50 -12.91 48.72
C ASN A 3 9.28 -12.38 47.50
N LYS A 4 10.56 -12.03 47.67
CA LYS A 4 11.43 -11.49 46.58
C LYS A 4 11.42 -12.38 45.34
N LYS A 5 11.24 -13.70 45.52
CA LYS A 5 11.08 -14.65 44.40
C LYS A 5 9.81 -14.34 43.60
N THR A 6 8.65 -14.27 44.27
CA THR A 6 7.35 -13.99 43.65
C THR A 6 7.36 -12.64 42.92
N LEU A 7 7.96 -11.60 43.51
CA LEU A 7 8.10 -10.28 42.88
C LEU A 7 8.94 -10.34 41.59
N ARG A 8 10.08 -11.05 41.60
CA ARG A 8 10.92 -11.25 40.41
C ARG A 8 10.18 -11.99 39.30
N PHE A 9 9.33 -12.96 39.66
CA PHE A 9 8.50 -13.70 38.70
C PHE A 9 7.44 -12.82 38.05
N PHE A 10 6.71 -12.01 38.83
CA PHE A 10 5.73 -11.05 38.29
C PHE A 10 6.38 -10.05 37.32
N LEU A 11 7.58 -9.58 37.64
CA LEU A 11 8.36 -8.71 36.76
C LEU A 11 8.71 -9.40 35.43
N LEU A 12 9.13 -10.66 35.46
CA LEU A 12 9.52 -11.40 34.26
C LEU A 12 8.32 -11.69 33.35
N ALA A 13 7.18 -12.03 33.93
CA ALA A 13 5.91 -12.17 33.22
C ALA A 13 5.47 -10.86 32.56
N ALA A 14 5.51 -9.74 33.29
CA ALA A 14 5.16 -8.42 32.76
C ALA A 14 6.08 -8.00 31.60
N ILE A 15 7.39 -8.24 31.72
CA ILE A 15 8.35 -7.96 30.65
C ILE A 15 8.03 -8.78 29.39
N THR A 16 7.64 -10.05 29.54
CA THR A 16 7.34 -10.94 28.41
C THR A 16 6.07 -10.52 27.67
N VAL A 17 5.04 -10.08 28.40
CA VAL A 17 3.81 -9.54 27.80
C VAL A 17 4.09 -8.19 27.12
N PHE A 18 4.91 -7.35 27.74
CA PHE A 18 5.29 -6.07 27.16
C PHE A 18 6.11 -6.23 25.87
N THR A 19 7.11 -7.13 25.86
CA THR A 19 7.88 -7.41 24.64
C THR A 19 6.99 -7.99 23.54
N PHE A 20 6.01 -8.83 23.88
CA PHE A 20 5.02 -9.32 22.92
C PHE A 20 4.21 -8.19 22.26
N ALA A 21 3.63 -7.30 23.08
CA ALA A 21 2.87 -6.16 22.58
C ALA A 21 3.72 -5.26 21.67
N VAL A 22 4.98 -5.04 22.05
CA VAL A 22 5.94 -4.25 21.28
C VAL A 22 6.26 -4.92 19.93
N VAL A 23 6.52 -6.23 19.89
CA VAL A 23 6.82 -6.96 18.63
C VAL A 23 5.63 -6.91 17.67
N CYS A 24 4.40 -7.14 18.15
CA CYS A 24 3.19 -7.05 17.33
C CYS A 24 2.99 -5.63 16.78
N TYR A 25 3.17 -4.61 17.63
CA TYR A 25 3.08 -3.21 17.20
C TYR A 25 4.12 -2.85 16.14
N TYR A 26 5.38 -3.28 16.31
CA TYR A 26 6.43 -3.03 15.32
C TYR A 26 6.14 -3.73 13.99
N ALA A 27 5.67 -4.98 13.99
CA ALA A 27 5.35 -5.71 12.76
C ALA A 27 4.23 -5.02 11.95
N ASP A 28 3.19 -4.55 12.62
CA ASP A 28 2.08 -3.84 11.97
C ASP A 28 2.51 -2.44 11.47
N SER A 29 3.36 -1.75 12.25
CA SER A 29 3.91 -0.44 11.87
C SER A 29 4.72 -0.48 10.56
N GLN A 30 5.44 -1.58 10.29
CA GLN A 30 6.24 -1.73 9.08
C GLN A 30 5.38 -1.77 7.82
N LYS A 31 4.22 -2.44 7.86
CA LYS A 31 3.27 -2.51 6.73
C LYS A 31 2.73 -1.12 6.39
N GLY A 32 2.28 -0.38 7.40
CA GLY A 32 1.81 0.99 7.24
C GLY A 32 2.88 1.93 6.64
N VAL A 33 4.14 1.78 7.07
CA VAL A 33 5.27 2.56 6.52
C VAL A 33 5.52 2.21 5.05
N GLN A 34 5.48 0.94 4.67
CA GLN A 34 5.66 0.53 3.27
C GLN A 34 4.53 1.08 2.39
N VAL A 35 3.27 0.87 2.77
CA VAL A 35 2.10 1.40 2.03
C VAL A 35 2.21 2.92 1.84
N LYS A 36 2.64 3.65 2.87
CA LYS A 36 2.84 5.09 2.79
C LYS A 36 3.93 5.48 1.79
N ARG A 37 5.05 4.75 1.75
CA ARG A 37 6.12 4.97 0.75
C ARG A 37 5.59 4.76 -0.66
N ILE A 38 4.82 3.69 -0.86
CA ILE A 38 4.22 3.33 -2.15
C ILE A 38 3.27 4.43 -2.60
N SER A 39 2.37 4.86 -1.73
CA SER A 39 1.46 5.99 -1.97
C SER A 39 2.22 7.25 -2.38
N THR A 40 3.32 7.56 -1.70
CA THR A 40 4.13 8.75 -1.96
C THR A 40 4.80 8.68 -3.33
N GLU A 41 5.34 7.52 -3.71
CA GLU A 41 6.00 7.31 -5.00
C GLU A 41 5.01 7.36 -6.18
N ILE A 42 3.80 6.84 -5.98
CA ILE A 42 2.70 6.94 -6.95
C ILE A 42 2.29 8.40 -7.14
N GLN A 43 2.12 9.15 -6.05
CA GLN A 43 1.78 10.58 -6.12
C GLN A 43 2.89 11.38 -6.82
N ARG A 44 4.16 11.07 -6.52
CA ARG A 44 5.31 11.67 -7.21
C ARG A 44 5.30 11.34 -8.70
N SER A 45 4.98 10.10 -9.05
CA SER A 45 4.91 9.63 -10.44
C SER A 45 3.75 10.27 -11.21
N LEU A 46 2.57 10.42 -10.59
CA LEU A 46 1.43 11.16 -11.14
C LEU A 46 1.76 12.64 -11.35
N SER A 47 2.41 13.28 -10.37
CA SER A 47 2.87 14.67 -10.52
C SER A 47 3.86 14.81 -11.68
N GLY A 48 4.80 13.87 -11.80
CA GLY A 48 5.75 13.81 -12.91
C GLY A 48 5.07 13.62 -14.28
N LEU A 49 4.05 12.75 -14.35
CA LEU A 49 3.22 12.55 -15.54
C LEU A 49 2.49 13.84 -15.92
N ASN A 50 1.83 14.51 -14.98
CA ASN A 50 1.11 15.77 -15.24
C ASN A 50 2.05 16.88 -15.75
N LYS A 51 3.25 17.00 -15.18
CA LYS A 51 4.27 17.95 -15.67
C LYS A 51 4.72 17.64 -17.10
N ARG A 52 4.80 16.36 -17.46
CA ARG A 52 5.16 15.92 -18.82
C ARG A 52 4.01 16.13 -19.79
N MET A 53 2.76 15.94 -19.37
CA MET A 53 1.58 16.25 -20.16
C MET A 53 1.60 17.72 -20.63
N ILE A 54 1.88 18.66 -19.73
CA ILE A 54 2.03 20.09 -20.08
C ILE A 54 3.14 20.32 -21.12
N LYS A 55 4.27 19.59 -21.03
CA LYS A 55 5.33 19.69 -22.04
C LYS A 55 4.88 19.16 -23.40
N VAL A 56 4.10 18.09 -23.43
CA VAL A 56 3.54 17.53 -24.66
C VAL A 56 2.55 18.51 -25.29
N GLU A 57 1.66 19.12 -24.51
CA GLU A 57 0.75 20.18 -24.97
C GLU A 57 1.52 21.34 -25.62
N ASN A 58 2.51 21.87 -24.93
CA ASN A 58 3.34 22.97 -25.45
C ASN A 58 4.07 22.60 -26.75
N LEU A 59 4.44 21.33 -26.93
CA LEU A 59 5.02 20.87 -28.20
C LEU A 59 3.95 20.87 -29.29
N LEU A 60 2.76 20.33 -29.01
CA LEU A 60 1.65 20.25 -29.96
C LEU A 60 1.15 21.63 -30.41
N ASP A 61 1.24 22.67 -29.58
CA ASP A 61 0.95 24.06 -30.00
C ASP A 61 1.78 24.53 -31.19
N HIS A 62 2.97 23.96 -31.40
CA HIS A 62 3.89 24.34 -32.46
C HIS A 62 3.87 23.34 -33.63
N ILE A 63 2.87 22.46 -33.69
CA ILE A 63 2.78 21.42 -34.73
C ILE A 63 2.66 22.02 -36.13
N ASP A 64 1.89 23.11 -36.29
CA ASP A 64 1.63 23.72 -37.60
C ASP A 64 2.84 24.47 -38.16
N THR A 65 3.79 24.86 -37.31
CA THR A 65 4.99 25.60 -37.73
C THR A 65 6.18 24.70 -38.05
N ASN A 66 6.24 23.45 -37.53
CA ASN A 66 7.43 22.61 -37.73
C ASN A 66 7.20 21.10 -37.54
N LYS A 67 6.28 20.50 -38.32
CA LYS A 67 5.90 19.07 -38.22
C LYS A 67 7.08 18.10 -38.24
N GLN A 68 8.11 18.36 -39.06
CA GLN A 68 9.26 17.45 -39.20
C GLN A 68 10.14 17.35 -37.94
N ASN A 69 10.20 18.41 -37.12
CA ASN A 69 11.00 18.42 -35.90
C ASN A 69 10.21 18.13 -34.62
N LEU A 70 8.89 18.01 -34.72
CA LEU A 70 8.01 17.77 -33.57
C LEU A 70 8.14 16.34 -33.04
N TRP A 71 7.98 15.34 -33.91
CA TRP A 71 7.92 13.93 -33.49
C TRP A 71 9.18 13.45 -32.77
N PRO A 72 10.41 13.78 -33.24
CA PRO A 72 11.62 13.42 -32.51
C PRO A 72 11.71 14.09 -31.13
N LYS A 73 11.22 15.33 -30.99
CA LYS A 73 11.18 16.04 -29.69
C LYS A 73 10.16 15.42 -28.74
N LEU A 74 9.01 15.02 -29.27
CA LEU A 74 7.98 14.33 -28.51
C LEU A 74 8.49 12.98 -28.03
N GLU A 75 9.07 12.18 -28.93
CA GLU A 75 9.69 10.90 -28.61
C GLU A 75 10.77 11.04 -27.54
N ARG A 76 11.67 12.02 -27.67
CA ARG A 76 12.68 12.30 -26.64
C ARG A 76 12.04 12.65 -25.29
N THR A 77 11.02 13.50 -25.28
CA THR A 77 10.33 13.94 -24.05
C THR A 77 9.66 12.76 -23.32
N VAL A 78 9.09 11.83 -24.09
CA VAL A 78 8.41 10.64 -23.57
C VAL A 78 9.44 9.59 -23.11
N ASN A 79 10.49 9.35 -23.90
CA ASN A 79 11.55 8.37 -23.60
C ASN A 79 12.42 8.78 -22.41
N GLU A 80 12.77 10.05 -22.25
CA GLU A 80 13.45 10.59 -21.04
C GLU A 80 12.62 10.36 -19.76
N GLY A 81 11.35 10.06 -19.89
CA GLY A 81 10.46 9.71 -18.77
C GLY A 81 10.18 8.25 -18.59
N GLN A 82 10.73 7.40 -19.47
CA GLN A 82 10.34 6.01 -19.58
C GLN A 82 8.81 5.89 -19.65
N LEU A 83 8.18 6.82 -20.37
CA LEU A 83 6.74 6.86 -20.56
C LEU A 83 6.37 6.14 -21.84
N LEU A 84 5.13 5.68 -21.90
CA LEU A 84 4.49 5.31 -23.14
C LEU A 84 3.48 6.39 -23.48
N ALA A 85 3.34 6.74 -24.76
CA ALA A 85 2.47 7.80 -25.19
C ALA A 85 1.70 7.40 -26.44
N LEU A 86 0.43 7.81 -26.47
CA LEU A 86 -0.44 7.74 -27.64
C LEU A 86 -1.04 9.12 -27.86
N VAL A 87 -0.93 9.62 -29.08
CA VAL A 87 -1.52 10.90 -29.48
C VAL A 87 -2.39 10.64 -30.69
N TYR A 88 -3.65 11.01 -30.56
CA TYR A 88 -4.62 10.99 -31.65
C TYR A 88 -4.98 12.40 -32.05
N GLN A 89 -5.31 12.59 -33.31
CA GLN A 89 -5.85 13.83 -33.85
C GLN A 89 -7.11 13.49 -34.65
N ASN A 90 -8.26 14.07 -34.28
CA ASN A 90 -9.55 13.74 -34.89
C ASN A 90 -9.78 12.22 -34.99
N ASP A 91 -9.55 11.49 -33.89
CA ASP A 91 -9.65 10.02 -33.76
C ASP A 91 -8.66 9.19 -34.58
N HIS A 92 -7.71 9.81 -35.28
CA HIS A 92 -6.63 9.12 -35.95
C HIS A 92 -5.37 9.09 -35.10
N LEU A 93 -4.80 7.90 -34.90
CA LEU A 93 -3.54 7.74 -34.19
C LEU A 93 -2.39 8.31 -35.02
N ILE A 94 -1.77 9.38 -34.55
CA ILE A 94 -0.69 10.08 -35.26
C ILE A 94 0.68 9.87 -34.62
N PHE A 95 0.73 9.45 -33.36
CA PHE A 95 1.98 9.14 -32.67
C PHE A 95 1.80 8.04 -31.63
N TRP A 96 2.74 7.10 -31.64
CA TRP A 96 2.94 6.10 -30.60
C TRP A 96 4.43 5.78 -30.47
N ASN A 97 4.91 5.50 -29.25
CA ASN A 97 6.30 5.13 -29.03
C ASN A 97 6.49 3.66 -28.60
N ASN A 98 5.41 2.87 -28.46
CA ASN A 98 5.48 1.48 -28.04
C ASN A 98 4.22 0.68 -28.40
N ASN A 99 4.39 -0.58 -28.80
CA ASN A 99 3.31 -1.49 -29.19
C ASN A 99 2.75 -2.34 -28.03
N ILE A 100 3.29 -2.21 -26.81
CA ILE A 100 2.83 -2.96 -25.63
C ILE A 100 1.41 -2.55 -25.24
N ILE A 101 1.05 -1.28 -25.46
CA ILE A 101 -0.30 -0.79 -25.18
C ILE A 101 -1.11 -0.89 -26.48
N PRO A 102 -2.32 -1.49 -26.45
CA PRO A 102 -3.17 -1.57 -27.63
C PRO A 102 -3.42 -0.19 -28.24
N ASN A 103 -3.46 -0.11 -29.56
CA ASN A 103 -3.65 1.14 -30.31
C ASN A 103 -5.13 1.61 -30.37
N ASP A 104 -6.08 0.89 -29.79
CA ASP A 104 -7.52 1.19 -29.79
C ASP A 104 -8.05 1.49 -28.38
N ILE A 105 -7.43 2.46 -27.73
CA ILE A 105 -7.74 2.87 -26.34
C ILE A 105 -9.02 3.69 -26.25
N HIS A 106 -9.49 4.28 -27.35
CA HIS A 106 -10.70 5.12 -27.37
C HIS A 106 -11.95 4.43 -26.80
N TYR A 107 -12.04 3.11 -26.88
CA TYR A 107 -13.15 2.33 -26.32
C TYR A 107 -13.03 2.03 -24.82
N LEU A 108 -11.83 2.18 -24.27
CA LEU A 108 -11.59 2.05 -22.85
C LEU A 108 -11.88 3.42 -22.23
N ASP A 109 -12.98 3.53 -21.50
CA ASP A 109 -13.37 4.76 -20.82
C ASP A 109 -12.35 5.12 -19.71
N PHE A 110 -11.28 5.81 -20.11
CA PHE A 110 -10.23 6.34 -19.23
C PHE A 110 -10.60 7.68 -18.62
N ARG A 111 -11.72 8.30 -19.02
CA ARG A 111 -12.15 9.62 -18.50
C ARG A 111 -12.27 9.64 -16.98
N ASN A 112 -12.39 8.46 -16.36
CA ASN A 112 -12.44 8.32 -14.91
C ASN A 112 -11.38 7.40 -14.29
N LYS A 113 -10.45 6.83 -15.07
CA LYS A 113 -9.49 5.83 -14.60
C LYS A 113 -8.06 6.32 -14.84
N ASN A 114 -7.36 6.60 -13.75
CA ASN A 114 -5.94 6.94 -13.78
C ASN A 114 -5.04 5.69 -13.84
N ILE A 115 -5.63 4.51 -14.07
CA ILE A 115 -4.94 3.22 -14.04
C ILE A 115 -5.43 2.32 -15.16
N TYR A 116 -4.46 1.66 -15.79
CA TYR A 116 -4.65 0.65 -16.81
C TYR A 116 -3.87 -0.61 -16.41
N GLN A 117 -4.49 -1.77 -16.57
CA GLN A 117 -3.81 -3.06 -16.38
C GLN A 117 -3.76 -3.79 -17.73
N ASN A 118 -2.56 -4.15 -18.17
CA ASN A 118 -2.35 -5.02 -19.31
C ASN A 118 -1.70 -6.33 -18.83
N GLN A 119 -2.43 -7.43 -18.91
CA GLN A 119 -1.99 -8.74 -18.39
C GLN A 119 -1.50 -8.62 -16.93
N SER A 120 -0.20 -8.76 -16.70
CA SER A 120 0.45 -8.66 -15.40
C SER A 120 0.98 -7.26 -15.07
N THR A 121 0.92 -6.29 -15.99
CA THR A 121 1.53 -4.97 -15.81
C THR A 121 0.49 -3.88 -15.52
N TRP A 122 0.75 -3.07 -14.49
CA TRP A 122 -0.08 -1.93 -14.10
C TRP A 122 0.57 -0.63 -14.59
N TYR A 123 -0.24 0.30 -15.10
CA TYR A 123 0.18 1.59 -15.62
C TYR A 123 -0.65 2.70 -14.98
N LEU A 124 0.03 3.76 -14.53
CA LEU A 124 -0.61 5.04 -14.29
C LEU A 124 -0.91 5.70 -15.63
N VAL A 125 -2.11 6.22 -15.78
CA VAL A 125 -2.58 6.88 -16.99
C VAL A 125 -2.94 8.32 -16.66
N VAL A 126 -2.44 9.25 -17.46
CA VAL A 126 -2.95 10.62 -17.53
C VAL A 126 -3.39 10.85 -18.96
N ASN A 127 -4.64 11.25 -19.13
CA ASN A 127 -5.20 11.61 -20.42
C ASN A 127 -5.63 13.07 -20.43
N LYS A 128 -5.57 13.70 -21.59
CA LYS A 128 -6.07 15.06 -21.78
C LYS A 128 -6.51 15.27 -23.23
N GLU A 129 -7.67 15.89 -23.37
CA GLU A 129 -8.14 16.45 -24.62
C GLU A 129 -7.52 17.86 -24.75
N TYR A 130 -6.87 18.13 -25.88
CA TYR A 130 -6.17 19.38 -26.13
C TYR A 130 -6.36 19.78 -27.60
N ASN A 131 -7.16 20.82 -27.85
CA ASN A 131 -7.60 21.20 -29.20
C ASN A 131 -8.24 20.00 -29.92
N ASP A 132 -7.73 19.62 -31.09
CA ASP A 132 -8.11 18.45 -31.88
C ASP A 132 -7.35 17.17 -31.50
N PHE A 133 -6.52 17.22 -30.45
CA PHE A 133 -5.73 16.10 -29.98
C PHE A 133 -6.31 15.41 -28.74
N ASN A 134 -6.20 14.08 -28.73
CA ASN A 134 -6.38 13.25 -27.54
C ASN A 134 -5.04 12.62 -27.16
N ILE A 135 -4.51 12.99 -25.99
CA ILE A 135 -3.18 12.60 -25.52
C ILE A 135 -3.34 11.64 -24.35
N TYR A 136 -2.65 10.51 -24.42
CA TYR A 136 -2.57 9.52 -23.34
C TYR A 136 -1.11 9.27 -22.98
N LEU A 137 -0.76 9.48 -21.72
CA LEU A 137 0.56 9.18 -21.18
C LEU A 137 0.46 8.06 -20.14
N PHE A 138 1.35 7.08 -20.26
CA PHE A 138 1.38 5.90 -19.41
C PHE A 138 2.73 5.79 -18.71
N LYS A 139 2.71 5.43 -17.43
CA LYS A 139 3.90 5.09 -16.66
C LYS A 139 3.70 3.76 -15.95
N ASN A 140 4.63 2.83 -16.13
CA ASN A 140 4.58 1.53 -15.47
C ASN A 140 4.68 1.70 -13.94
N VAL A 141 3.69 1.18 -13.21
CA VAL A 141 3.60 1.21 -11.75
C VAL A 141 4.67 0.31 -11.12
N PHE A 142 4.94 -0.88 -11.64
CA PHE A 142 5.96 -1.78 -11.08
C PHE A 142 7.37 -1.20 -11.11
N ARG A 143 7.70 -0.36 -12.09
CA ARG A 143 8.96 0.41 -12.05
C ARG A 143 8.94 1.51 -11.00
N CYS A 144 7.80 2.17 -10.79
CA CYS A 144 7.63 3.09 -9.65
C CYS A 144 7.66 2.34 -8.31
N VAL A 145 7.46 1.03 -8.33
CA VAL A 145 7.11 0.23 -7.17
C VAL A 145 8.03 -1.00 -7.09
N HIS A 146 9.29 -0.85 -7.52
CA HIS A 146 10.33 -1.89 -7.66
C HIS A 146 10.68 -2.69 -6.37
N HIS A 147 9.87 -2.61 -5.32
CA HIS A 147 9.98 -3.33 -4.04
C HIS A 147 8.68 -4.05 -3.60
N ILE A 148 7.63 -4.14 -4.43
CA ILE A 148 6.35 -4.81 -4.06
C ILE A 148 6.16 -6.19 -4.65
N ASP A 149 6.87 -6.57 -5.74
CA ASP A 149 6.83 -7.96 -6.24
C ASP A 149 7.64 -8.91 -5.32
N SER A 150 7.42 -8.81 -4.02
CA SER A 150 7.51 -9.93 -3.09
C SER A 150 6.11 -10.57 -3.02
N GLU A 151 6.03 -11.80 -2.56
CA GLU A 151 4.76 -12.51 -2.27
C GLU A 151 3.86 -11.82 -1.20
N GLU A 152 4.16 -10.57 -0.87
CA GLU A 152 3.66 -9.83 0.28
C GLU A 152 2.62 -8.78 -0.09
N PHE A 153 2.44 -8.42 -1.36
CA PHE A 153 1.48 -7.39 -1.76
C PHE A 153 0.98 -7.56 -3.20
N HIS A 154 -0.35 -7.46 -3.39
CA HIS A 154 -1.01 -7.48 -4.68
C HIS A 154 -1.82 -6.19 -4.90
N LEU A 155 -1.88 -5.71 -6.14
CA LEU A 155 -2.71 -4.56 -6.49
C LEU A 155 -4.11 -5.02 -6.91
N THR A 156 -5.13 -4.25 -6.55
CA THR A 156 -6.52 -4.53 -6.91
C THR A 156 -7.27 -3.25 -7.31
N LEU A 157 -8.18 -3.36 -8.27
CA LEU A 157 -9.16 -2.30 -8.56
C LEU A 157 -10.42 -2.42 -7.68
N ASP A 158 -10.61 -3.56 -7.02
CA ASP A 158 -11.73 -3.80 -6.12
C ASP A 158 -11.43 -3.21 -4.75
N ARG A 159 -12.05 -2.06 -4.46
CA ARG A 159 -11.92 -1.37 -3.18
C ARG A 159 -12.36 -2.22 -1.99
N THR A 160 -13.30 -3.15 -2.19
CA THR A 160 -13.84 -3.98 -1.09
C THR A 160 -12.86 -5.06 -0.62
N LYS A 161 -11.91 -5.43 -1.48
CA LYS A 161 -10.89 -6.45 -1.19
C LYS A 161 -9.56 -5.86 -0.71
N ALA A 162 -9.46 -4.54 -0.65
CA ALA A 162 -8.21 -3.85 -0.36
C ALA A 162 -7.99 -3.66 1.14
N ASP A 163 -6.83 -4.06 1.64
CA ASP A 163 -6.39 -3.74 3.01
C ASP A 163 -6.03 -2.26 3.13
N TYR A 164 -5.47 -1.69 2.05
CA TYR A 164 -5.12 -0.28 1.96
C TYR A 164 -5.60 0.33 0.66
N THR A 165 -6.14 1.54 0.73
CA THR A 165 -6.55 2.29 -0.46
C THR A 165 -5.54 3.38 -0.80
N ILE A 166 -5.11 3.42 -2.06
CA ILE A 166 -4.33 4.52 -2.60
C ILE A 166 -5.27 5.49 -3.30
N THR A 167 -5.18 6.77 -2.94
CA THR A 167 -5.99 7.85 -3.52
C THR A 167 -5.11 8.89 -4.18
N ASN A 168 -5.68 9.62 -5.14
CA ASN A 168 -5.04 10.81 -5.69
C ASN A 168 -5.12 11.98 -4.67
N ASN A 169 -4.53 13.12 -5.06
CA ASN A 169 -4.54 14.34 -4.24
C ASN A 169 -5.94 14.89 -3.96
N ASN A 170 -6.95 14.48 -4.72
CA ASN A 170 -8.35 14.88 -4.56
C ASN A 170 -9.16 13.83 -3.77
N GLY A 171 -8.52 12.81 -3.19
CA GLY A 171 -9.18 11.74 -2.45
C GLY A 171 -9.89 10.69 -3.30
N LYS A 172 -9.80 10.77 -4.64
CA LYS A 172 -10.37 9.76 -5.54
C LYS A 172 -9.53 8.48 -5.49
N PHE A 173 -10.19 7.34 -5.32
CA PHE A 173 -9.56 6.02 -5.35
C PHE A 173 -8.82 5.79 -6.67
N LEU A 174 -7.59 5.32 -6.56
CA LEU A 174 -6.77 4.89 -7.69
C LEU A 174 -6.78 3.36 -7.76
N PHE A 175 -6.33 2.71 -6.69
CA PHE A 175 -6.28 1.26 -6.54
C PHE A 175 -6.11 0.88 -5.07
N GLY A 176 -6.38 -0.37 -4.78
CA GLY A 176 -6.16 -1.01 -3.49
C GLY A 176 -4.89 -1.83 -3.49
N ILE A 177 -4.31 -1.98 -2.31
CA ILE A 177 -3.24 -2.93 -2.02
C ILE A 177 -3.86 -4.01 -1.13
N ILE A 178 -3.67 -5.26 -1.53
CA ILE A 178 -3.94 -6.47 -0.75
C ILE A 178 -2.60 -6.93 -0.20
N SER A 179 -2.47 -7.04 1.12
CA SER A 179 -1.29 -7.64 1.75
C SER A 179 -1.38 -9.16 1.66
N GLY A 180 -0.35 -9.79 1.12
CA GLY A 180 -0.20 -11.23 1.12
C GLY A 180 -0.18 -11.80 2.55
N GLU A 181 -0.74 -13.00 2.72
CA GLU A 181 -0.90 -13.64 4.04
C GLU A 181 0.44 -13.94 4.74
N ASN A 182 1.55 -13.99 3.98
CA ASN A 182 2.86 -14.48 4.44
C ASN A 182 3.55 -13.60 5.50
N ASN A 183 3.13 -12.33 5.66
CA ASN A 183 3.70 -11.41 6.66
C ASN A 183 2.77 -11.12 7.84
N THR A 184 1.73 -11.93 8.03
CA THR A 184 1.16 -12.06 9.38
C THR A 184 2.12 -12.95 10.19
N LEU A 185 2.41 -12.61 11.45
CA LEU A 185 3.06 -13.57 12.36
C LEU A 185 2.34 -14.89 12.16
N SER A 186 3.05 -15.91 11.66
CA SER A 186 2.40 -17.13 11.16
C SER A 186 1.35 -17.57 12.16
N LYS A 187 0.13 -17.91 11.70
CA LYS A 187 -0.96 -18.37 12.58
C LYS A 187 -0.46 -19.28 13.72
N PRO A 188 0.46 -20.26 13.50
CA PRO A 188 1.05 -21.02 14.59
C PRO A 188 1.89 -20.19 15.58
N PHE A 189 2.69 -19.23 15.14
CA PHE A 189 3.46 -18.36 16.03
C PHE A 189 2.56 -17.43 16.86
N THR A 190 1.51 -16.87 16.26
CA THR A 190 0.49 -16.08 16.98
C THR A 190 -0.25 -16.94 18.01
N LEU A 191 -0.57 -18.19 17.65
CA LEU A 191 -1.21 -19.15 18.55
C LEU A 191 -0.29 -19.58 19.70
N VAL A 192 1.00 -19.81 19.43
CA VAL A 192 2.01 -20.12 20.46
C VAL A 192 2.15 -18.95 21.43
N LEU A 193 2.19 -17.71 20.93
CA LEU A 193 2.23 -16.51 21.76
C LEU A 193 0.96 -16.31 22.59
N PHE A 194 -0.21 -16.59 22.02
CA PHE A 194 -1.48 -16.55 22.73
C PHE A 194 -1.56 -17.61 23.83
N LEU A 195 -1.10 -18.84 23.56
CA LEU A 195 -1.00 -19.90 24.57
C LEU A 195 -0.02 -19.52 25.68
N LEU A 196 1.11 -18.89 25.34
CA LEU A 196 2.08 -18.40 26.32
C LEU A 196 1.48 -17.29 27.19
N TYR A 197 0.68 -16.39 26.62
CA TYR A 197 -0.09 -15.40 27.37
C TYR A 197 -1.08 -16.06 28.35
N ILE A 198 -1.88 -17.03 27.90
CA ILE A 198 -2.82 -17.77 28.77
C ILE A 198 -2.07 -18.46 29.91
N LEU A 199 -0.94 -19.11 29.61
CA LEU A 199 -0.10 -19.75 30.63
C LEU A 199 0.37 -18.72 31.66
N VAL A 200 0.94 -17.60 31.22
CA VAL A 200 1.38 -16.52 32.13
C VAL A 200 0.21 -16.01 32.99
N TYR A 201 -0.97 -15.82 32.41
CA TYR A 201 -2.17 -15.40 33.12
C TYR A 201 -2.61 -16.40 34.19
N LEU A 202 -2.71 -17.69 33.83
CA LEU A 202 -3.08 -18.75 34.76
C LEU A 202 -2.06 -18.86 35.90
N PHE A 203 -0.78 -18.73 35.60
CA PHE A 203 0.28 -18.72 36.60
C PHE A 203 0.18 -17.52 37.56
N ILE A 204 -0.19 -16.34 37.06
CA ILE A 204 -0.46 -15.16 37.89
C ILE A 204 -1.67 -15.39 38.81
N ALA A 205 -2.78 -15.89 38.26
CA ALA A 205 -4.00 -16.16 39.02
C ALA A 205 -3.76 -17.19 40.13
N LEU A 206 -3.03 -18.27 39.84
CA LEU A 206 -2.64 -19.27 40.84
C LEU A 206 -1.69 -18.69 41.89
N GLY A 207 -0.75 -17.82 41.49
CA GLY A 207 0.13 -17.11 42.40
C GLY A 207 -0.63 -16.20 43.38
N ILE A 208 -1.61 -15.44 42.89
CA ILE A 208 -2.49 -14.61 43.72
C ILE A 208 -3.29 -15.49 44.68
N ASN A 209 -3.89 -16.58 44.20
CA ASN A 209 -4.64 -17.52 45.04
C ASN A 209 -3.75 -18.13 46.15
N SER A 210 -2.53 -18.55 45.82
CA SER A 210 -1.57 -19.09 46.80
C SER A 210 -1.15 -18.04 47.84
N VAL A 211 -1.01 -16.77 47.47
CA VAL A 211 -0.74 -15.68 48.42
C VAL A 211 -1.95 -15.40 49.31
N TYR A 212 -3.16 -15.53 48.75
CA TYR A 212 -4.43 -15.33 49.46
C TYR A 212 -4.72 -16.46 50.45
N GLN A 213 -4.37 -17.70 50.13
CA GLN A 213 -4.54 -18.85 51.05
C GLN A 213 -3.51 -18.85 52.17
N ASN A 214 -2.27 -18.42 51.91
CA ASN A 214 -1.19 -18.43 52.91
C ASN A 214 -1.25 -17.25 53.89
N ASN A 215 -1.84 -16.12 53.48
CA ASN A 215 -2.14 -15.03 54.40
C ASN A 215 -3.59 -15.20 54.81
N LYS A 216 -3.88 -15.57 56.07
CA LYS A 216 -5.24 -15.66 56.61
C LYS A 216 -5.93 -14.28 56.57
N PHE A 217 -6.38 -13.84 55.41
CA PHE A 217 -7.25 -12.68 55.26
C PHE A 217 -8.65 -13.12 55.66
N PRO A 218 -9.21 -12.61 56.77
CA PRO A 218 -10.48 -13.10 57.27
C PRO A 218 -11.59 -12.31 56.61
N VAL A 219 -11.99 -12.63 55.38
CA VAL A 219 -13.31 -12.21 54.89
C VAL A 219 -13.93 -13.28 53.98
N LYS A 220 -15.16 -13.64 54.33
CA LYS A 220 -16.13 -14.51 53.67
C LYS A 220 -16.06 -14.52 52.14
N ASN A 221 -16.06 -15.73 51.61
CA ASN A 221 -16.62 -16.15 50.31
C ASN A 221 -17.45 -15.07 49.61
N THR A 222 -16.81 -14.28 48.75
CA THR A 222 -17.47 -13.68 47.59
C THR A 222 -16.41 -13.26 46.58
N ILE A 223 -16.19 -14.15 45.62
CA ILE A 223 -16.03 -13.85 44.19
C ILE A 223 -15.24 -12.56 43.89
N VAL A 224 -13.92 -12.68 43.76
CA VAL A 224 -13.13 -11.77 42.90
C VAL A 224 -12.68 -12.58 41.67
N LEU A 225 -13.68 -13.14 41.00
CA LEU A 225 -13.63 -13.59 39.62
C LEU A 225 -14.55 -12.64 38.84
N TRP A 226 -14.26 -11.34 38.95
CA TRP A 226 -14.89 -10.29 38.16
C TRP A 226 -13.77 -9.39 37.64
N PHE A 227 -13.21 -9.81 36.53
CA PHE A 227 -12.71 -8.93 35.47
C PHE A 227 -12.89 -9.67 34.14
N PHE A 228 -14.17 -9.81 33.79
CA PHE A 228 -14.73 -9.65 32.45
C PHE A 228 -16.00 -8.82 32.61
#